data_AF-A0A448YNH5-F1
#
_entry.id   AF-A0A448YNH5-F1
#
_cell.length_a   1.000
_cell.length_b   1.000
_cell.length_c   1.000
_cell.angle_alpha   90.00
_cell.angle_beta   90.00
_cell.angle_gamma   90.00
#
_symmetry.space_group_name_H-M   'P 1'
#
loop_
_entity.id
_entity.type
_entity.pdbx_description
1 polymer ?
#
loop_
_entity_poly.entity_id
_entity_poly.type
_entity_poly.pdbx_seq_one_letter_code
_entity_poly.pdbx_strand_id
1 'polypeptide(L)'
;MDPTERPIRIAYRLLHTARKHSTGVMNGYTKRVNHDMVISKEAFQDQYISLKQKYAKSLVDGWCEKTDPRKHVFEDIAIAAFLIEFWKKVYENKHSFQFRDLGCGNGLLVYILIKEGYRGIGIDARVRKSWSAYPTEVQECLSEQIIIPAVLLRPHPAIRKAAPEQEDNGLIFKVPIKLKPQYQGNRKHQGAYTYEDGMIPSVVTPMGPPIGPSMAPPMAPPMVAPMGTIAVPMVPSILTPMVPVDGKLQMVECYSSAELLASPMVNTAEFQENTFIIGNHADEMTCWIPLLGHPFMVIPCCSHNLNGEKIRYPISRVKQEQNKTLSYSSTSRYASLVDHVEDLAGMCGWKVEREMLRIPSTRNAAVVAYEHDEGPAKSIYEIIALEGGANRWVENSMALTRRPPRDH
;
A
#
# COMPACT_ATOMS: atom_id res chain seq x y z
N MET A 1 26.45 36.78 -26.92
CA MET A 1 26.36 35.77 -25.85
C MET A 1 25.71 34.53 -26.43
N ASP A 2 26.27 33.35 -26.17
CA ASP A 2 25.81 32.10 -26.76
C ASP A 2 24.47 31.67 -26.11
N PRO A 3 23.40 31.40 -26.90
CA PRO A 3 22.09 30.96 -26.39
C PRO A 3 22.13 29.74 -25.46
N THR A 4 23.19 28.94 -25.56
CA THR A 4 23.40 27.77 -24.71
C THR A 4 23.96 28.14 -23.34
N GLU A 5 24.43 29.36 -23.10
CA GLU A 5 24.95 29.78 -21.79
C GLU A 5 23.86 29.72 -20.71
N ARG A 6 24.25 29.22 -19.53
CA ARG A 6 23.33 29.01 -18.39
C ARG A 6 22.53 30.28 -18.02
N PRO A 7 23.11 31.50 -17.93
CA PRO A 7 22.36 32.71 -17.64
C PRO A 7 21.29 33.02 -18.69
N ILE A 8 21.59 32.81 -19.98
CA ILE A 8 20.63 33.05 -21.07
C ILE A 8 19.48 32.05 -20.99
N ARG A 9 19.76 30.76 -20.75
CA ARG A 9 18.69 29.76 -20.57
C ARG A 9 17.79 30.06 -19.38
N ILE A 10 18.36 30.58 -18.28
CA ILE A 10 17.61 31.02 -17.10
C ILE A 10 16.73 32.22 -17.47
N ALA A 11 17.30 33.25 -18.10
CA ALA A 11 16.56 34.43 -18.54
C ALA A 11 15.41 34.07 -19.49
N TYR A 12 15.65 33.18 -20.47
CA TYR A 12 14.62 32.71 -21.39
C TYR A 12 13.51 31.93 -20.67
N ARG A 13 13.83 31.06 -19.70
CA ARG A 13 12.83 30.37 -18.88
C ARG A 13 12.00 31.32 -18.02
N LEU A 14 12.62 32.34 -17.44
CA LEU A 14 11.92 33.36 -16.67
C LEU A 14 10.98 34.17 -17.56
N LEU A 15 11.47 34.64 -18.72
CA LEU A 15 10.67 35.38 -19.69
C LEU A 15 9.52 34.53 -20.25
N HIS A 16 9.77 33.26 -20.57
CA HIS A 16 8.73 32.33 -21.02
C HIS A 16 7.68 32.11 -19.94
N THR A 17 8.09 31.96 -18.67
CA THR A 17 7.18 31.83 -17.54
C THR A 17 6.33 33.08 -17.38
N ALA A 18 6.95 34.27 -17.37
CA ALA A 18 6.24 35.54 -17.31
C ALA A 18 5.25 35.70 -18.48
N ARG A 19 5.67 35.46 -19.72
CA ARG A 19 4.80 35.50 -20.90
C ARG A 19 3.62 34.55 -20.75
N LYS A 20 3.86 33.30 -20.36
CA LYS A 20 2.80 32.29 -20.15
C LYS A 20 1.78 32.74 -19.11
N HIS A 21 2.24 33.30 -17.99
CA HIS A 21 1.35 33.81 -16.95
C HIS A 21 0.57 35.05 -17.42
N SER A 22 1.23 36.04 -18.03
CA SER A 22 0.58 37.24 -18.55
C SER A 22 -0.45 36.92 -19.64
N THR A 23 -0.10 36.08 -20.62
CA THR A 23 -1.04 35.63 -21.65
C THR A 23 -2.17 34.79 -21.06
N GLY A 24 -1.88 33.94 -20.07
CA GLY A 24 -2.90 33.19 -19.36
C GLY A 24 -3.93 34.10 -18.69
N VAL A 25 -3.46 35.09 -17.90
CA VAL A 25 -4.32 36.06 -17.21
C VAL A 25 -5.11 36.90 -18.22
N MET A 26 -4.47 37.39 -19.29
CA MET A 26 -5.13 38.12 -20.37
C MET A 26 -6.26 37.32 -21.01
N ASN A 27 -6.06 36.01 -21.18
CA ASN A 27 -7.05 35.09 -21.73
C ASN A 27 -8.05 34.57 -20.67
N GLY A 28 -8.11 35.19 -19.48
CA GLY A 28 -9.07 34.85 -18.43
C GLY A 28 -8.71 33.61 -17.59
N TYR A 29 -7.42 33.26 -17.46
CA TYR A 29 -7.01 32.16 -16.58
C TYR A 29 -7.36 32.45 -15.11
N THR A 30 -8.15 31.56 -14.52
CA THR A 30 -8.39 31.50 -13.07
C THR A 30 -7.52 30.43 -12.43
N LYS A 31 -7.03 30.69 -11.20
CA LYS A 31 -6.31 29.68 -10.41
C LYS A 31 -7.29 28.55 -10.08
N ARG A 32 -6.91 27.32 -10.42
CA ARG A 32 -7.78 26.13 -10.34
C ARG A 32 -7.49 25.23 -9.15
N VAL A 33 -6.35 25.42 -8.50
CA VAL A 33 -5.88 24.62 -7.37
C VAL A 33 -5.75 25.58 -6.21
N ASN A 34 -6.61 25.39 -5.21
CA ASN A 34 -6.52 26.08 -3.95
C ASN A 34 -5.72 25.17 -3.01
N HIS A 35 -4.61 25.70 -2.53
CA HIS A 35 -3.78 25.07 -1.51
C HIS A 35 -4.10 25.70 -0.18
N ASP A 36 -3.68 25.03 0.89
CA ASP A 36 -3.68 25.58 2.23
C ASP A 36 -5.12 25.84 2.74
N MET A 37 -6.05 24.94 2.39
CA MET A 37 -7.47 25.02 2.73
C MET A 37 -7.76 24.47 4.12
N VAL A 38 -7.05 23.41 4.50
CA VAL A 38 -7.21 22.75 5.82
C VAL A 38 -6.24 23.35 6.85
N ILE A 39 -4.99 23.55 6.42
CA ILE A 39 -3.87 24.07 7.23
C ILE A 39 -3.21 25.22 6.48
N SER A 40 -2.83 26.28 7.21
CA SER A 40 -2.16 27.43 6.61
C SER A 40 -0.78 27.06 6.05
N LYS A 41 -0.37 27.78 5.01
CA LYS A 41 0.91 27.57 4.36
C LYS A 41 2.07 27.75 5.33
N GLU A 42 1.98 28.75 6.20
CA GLU A 42 3.02 29.14 7.14
C GLU A 42 3.25 28.02 8.17
N ALA A 43 2.18 27.54 8.81
CA ALA A 43 2.26 26.45 9.79
C ALA A 43 2.84 25.17 9.16
N PHE A 44 2.37 24.81 7.96
CA PHE A 44 2.91 23.67 7.23
C PHE A 44 4.40 23.85 6.91
N GLN A 45 4.81 25.02 6.42
CA GLN A 45 6.19 25.29 6.01
C GLN A 45 7.15 25.22 7.19
N ASP A 46 6.77 25.82 8.33
CA ASP A 46 7.59 25.82 9.54
C ASP A 46 7.78 24.38 10.07
N GLN A 47 6.69 23.61 10.17
CA GLN A 47 6.76 22.21 10.60
C GLN A 47 7.56 21.34 9.61
N TYR A 48 7.37 21.53 8.29
CA TYR A 48 8.12 20.82 7.27
C TYR A 48 9.62 21.10 7.34
N ILE A 49 10.02 22.37 7.50
CA ILE A 49 11.43 22.77 7.63
C ILE A 49 12.05 22.13 8.87
N SER A 50 11.34 22.17 10.01
CA SER A 50 11.79 21.57 11.27
C SER A 50 12.03 20.07 11.13
N LEU A 51 11.05 19.32 10.60
CA LEU A 51 11.19 17.88 10.36
C LEU A 51 12.30 17.57 9.34
N LYS A 52 12.41 18.37 8.27
CA LYS A 52 13.45 18.21 7.26
C LYS A 52 14.84 18.37 7.83
N GLN A 53 15.06 19.37 8.69
CA GLN A 53 16.35 19.56 9.37
C GLN A 53 16.69 18.38 10.29
N LYS A 54 15.68 17.85 11.00
CA LYS A 54 15.85 16.75 11.96
C LYS A 54 16.12 15.40 11.30
N TYR A 55 15.43 15.08 10.21
CA TYR A 55 15.38 13.72 9.68
C TYR A 55 15.97 13.52 8.29
N ALA A 56 15.95 14.53 7.42
CA ALA A 56 16.17 14.29 6.00
C ALA A 56 17.55 13.69 5.69
N LYS A 57 18.61 14.19 6.33
CA LYS A 57 19.98 13.72 6.06
C LYS A 57 20.13 12.24 6.42
N SER A 58 19.81 11.86 7.65
CA SER A 58 19.96 10.49 8.12
C SER A 58 19.08 9.50 7.35
N LEU A 59 17.87 9.90 6.99
CA LEU A 59 16.94 9.05 6.25
C LEU A 59 17.36 8.84 4.79
N VAL A 60 17.88 9.88 4.13
CA VAL A 60 18.39 9.76 2.76
C VAL A 60 19.66 8.92 2.73
N ASP A 61 20.57 9.14 3.68
CA ASP A 61 21.84 8.39 3.76
C ASP A 61 21.62 6.92 4.14
N GLY A 62 20.61 6.63 4.98
CA GLY A 62 20.23 5.29 5.43
C GLY A 62 19.17 4.58 4.57
N TRP A 63 18.90 5.05 3.35
CA TRP A 63 17.81 4.52 2.53
C TRP A 63 18.04 3.07 2.11
N CYS A 64 17.07 2.20 2.43
CA CYS A 64 17.16 0.76 2.20
C CYS A 64 16.28 0.25 1.03
N GLU A 65 15.42 1.10 0.47
CA GLU A 65 14.56 0.75 -0.66
C GLU A 65 15.26 1.04 -2.01
N LYS A 66 14.74 0.47 -3.10
CA LYS A 66 15.29 0.69 -4.45
C LYS A 66 14.92 2.05 -5.04
N THR A 67 13.91 2.70 -4.47
CA THR A 67 13.39 4.00 -4.91
C THR A 67 14.39 5.13 -4.71
N ASP A 68 14.13 6.26 -5.38
CA ASP A 68 14.86 7.50 -5.11
C ASP A 68 14.55 8.03 -3.69
N PRO A 69 15.52 8.02 -2.75
CA PRO A 69 15.30 8.51 -1.40
C PRO A 69 14.87 9.97 -1.37
N ARG A 70 15.37 10.81 -2.29
CA ARG A 70 15.01 12.23 -2.30
C ARG A 70 13.55 12.42 -2.62
N LYS A 71 12.95 11.55 -3.43
CA LYS A 71 11.52 11.65 -3.71
C LYS A 71 10.71 11.24 -2.47
N HIS A 72 10.97 10.05 -1.93
CA HIS A 72 10.12 9.45 -0.90
C HIS A 72 10.35 10.07 0.49
N VAL A 73 11.58 10.39 0.87
CA VAL A 73 11.87 11.00 2.18
C VAL A 73 11.23 12.37 2.29
N PHE A 74 11.36 13.22 1.26
CA PHE A 74 10.75 14.57 1.31
C PHE A 74 9.23 14.53 1.18
N GLU A 75 8.67 13.54 0.48
CA GLU A 75 7.22 13.29 0.42
C GLU A 75 6.66 12.92 1.79
N ASP A 76 7.23 11.92 2.47
CA ASP A 76 6.75 11.48 3.79
C ASP A 76 6.99 12.53 4.88
N ILE A 77 8.08 13.30 4.82
CA ILE A 77 8.31 14.43 5.74
C ILE A 77 7.23 15.50 5.57
N ALA A 78 6.83 15.80 4.34
CA ALA A 78 5.75 16.75 4.07
C ALA A 78 4.38 16.21 4.51
N ILE A 79 4.10 14.93 4.30
CA ILE A 79 2.86 14.30 4.80
C ILE A 79 2.83 14.33 6.33
N ALA A 80 3.93 13.99 7.00
CA ALA A 80 4.05 14.08 8.45
C ALA A 80 3.86 15.52 8.95
N ALA A 81 4.43 16.52 8.27
CA ALA A 81 4.24 17.93 8.62
C ALA A 81 2.77 18.33 8.57
N PHE A 82 2.06 17.96 7.50
CA PHE A 82 0.64 18.23 7.36
C PHE A 82 -0.18 17.56 8.46
N LEU A 83 0.02 16.26 8.69
CA LEU A 83 -0.70 15.50 9.74
C LEU A 83 -0.48 16.09 11.13
N ILE A 84 0.75 16.49 11.46
CA ILE A 84 1.07 17.06 12.77
C ILE A 84 0.34 18.39 12.98
N GLU A 85 0.36 19.30 11.99
CA GLU A 85 -0.36 20.57 12.09
C GLU A 85 -1.87 20.36 12.10
N PHE A 86 -2.36 19.40 11.31
CA PHE A 86 -3.77 19.03 11.31
C PHE A 86 -4.21 18.50 12.68
N TRP A 87 -3.47 17.58 13.28
CA TRP A 87 -3.80 17.03 14.60
C TRP A 87 -3.71 18.06 15.73
N LYS A 88 -2.80 19.03 15.66
CA LYS A 88 -2.80 20.17 16.61
C LYS A 88 -4.10 20.99 16.55
N LYS A 89 -4.77 21.02 15.40
CA LYS A 89 -6.05 21.74 15.21
C LYS A 89 -7.25 20.93 15.72
N VAL A 90 -7.24 19.61 15.53
CA VAL A 90 -8.43 18.76 15.77
C VAL A 90 -8.38 17.94 17.06
N TYR A 91 -7.20 17.75 17.66
CA TYR A 91 -7.03 17.00 18.90
C TYR A 91 -6.40 17.87 19.99
N GLU A 92 -6.79 17.62 21.24
CA GLU A 92 -6.29 18.35 22.40
C GLU A 92 -4.77 18.18 22.57
N ASN A 93 -4.27 16.96 22.41
CA ASN A 93 -2.85 16.65 22.53
C ASN A 93 -2.48 15.35 21.81
N LYS A 94 -1.18 15.07 21.70
CA LYS A 94 -0.64 13.89 20.98
C LYS A 94 -1.06 12.54 21.56
N HIS A 95 -1.55 12.51 22.79
CA HIS A 95 -1.92 11.30 23.50
C HIS A 95 -3.44 11.09 23.57
N SER A 96 -4.26 12.07 23.16
CA SER A 96 -5.73 11.93 23.16
C SER A 96 -6.24 10.99 22.07
N PHE A 97 -5.40 10.60 21.12
CA PHE A 97 -5.72 9.67 20.05
C PHE A 97 -4.51 8.78 19.69
N GLN A 98 -4.72 7.83 18.79
CA GLN A 98 -3.67 7.05 18.14
C GLN A 98 -3.90 6.98 16.64
N PHE A 99 -2.85 6.81 15.84
CA PHE A 99 -3.00 6.63 14.40
C PHE A 99 -2.93 5.15 13.96
N ARG A 100 -3.51 4.85 12.80
CA ARG A 100 -3.34 3.60 12.06
C ARG A 100 -3.00 3.91 10.62
N ASP A 101 -1.78 3.61 10.18
CA ASP A 101 -1.36 3.80 8.79
C ASP A 101 -1.57 2.51 8.01
N LEU A 102 -2.60 2.47 7.16
CA LEU A 102 -3.03 1.28 6.44
C LEU A 102 -2.37 1.24 5.07
N GLY A 103 -1.55 0.21 4.84
CA GLY A 103 -0.64 0.15 3.69
C GLY A 103 0.60 1.02 3.91
N CYS A 104 1.18 0.99 5.12
CA CYS A 104 2.28 1.88 5.52
C CYS A 104 3.59 1.69 4.73
N GLY A 105 3.68 0.65 3.89
CA GLY A 105 4.82 0.43 3.01
C GLY A 105 6.12 0.35 3.78
N ASN A 106 7.10 1.16 3.37
CA ASN A 106 8.43 1.16 3.97
C ASN A 106 8.43 1.56 5.46
N GLY A 107 7.34 2.10 6.01
CA GLY A 107 7.20 2.47 7.41
C GLY A 107 7.82 3.83 7.77
N LEU A 108 8.26 4.62 6.80
CA LEU A 108 8.94 5.90 7.08
C LEU A 108 8.01 6.92 7.73
N LEU A 109 6.76 7.06 7.25
CA LEU A 109 5.79 7.97 7.86
C LEU A 109 5.53 7.58 9.33
N VAL A 110 5.34 6.29 9.60
CA VAL A 110 5.19 5.73 10.95
C VAL A 110 6.40 6.08 11.81
N TYR A 111 7.62 5.83 11.31
CA TYR A 111 8.86 6.18 12.00
C TYR A 111 8.86 7.67 12.42
N ILE A 112 8.58 8.59 11.49
CA ILE A 112 8.60 10.04 11.80
C ILE A 112 7.56 10.36 12.89
N LEU A 113 6.33 9.86 12.76
CA LEU A 113 5.25 10.16 13.70
C LEU A 113 5.52 9.62 15.11
N ILE A 114 6.06 8.39 15.22
CA ILE A 114 6.48 7.81 16.50
C ILE A 114 7.62 8.64 17.12
N LYS A 115 8.64 9.03 16.34
CA LYS A 115 9.75 9.87 16.83
C LYS A 115 9.32 11.30 17.20
N GLU A 116 8.20 11.78 16.67
CA GLU A 116 7.56 13.03 17.07
C GLU A 116 6.63 12.89 18.29
N GLY A 117 6.54 11.70 18.88
CA GLY A 117 5.82 11.44 20.14
C GLY A 117 4.35 11.07 19.98
N TYR A 118 3.89 10.75 18.76
CA TYR A 118 2.55 10.21 18.54
C TYR A 118 2.53 8.71 18.79
N ARG A 119 1.37 8.18 19.18
CA ARG A 119 1.15 6.73 19.31
C ARG A 119 0.43 6.23 18.08
N GLY A 120 0.85 5.09 17.54
CA GLY A 120 0.17 4.48 16.40
C GLY A 120 0.84 3.23 15.91
N ILE A 121 0.24 2.62 14.89
CA ILE A 121 0.71 1.37 14.28
C ILE A 121 0.63 1.54 12.76
N GLY A 122 1.72 1.17 12.07
CA GLY A 122 1.71 0.95 10.63
C GLY A 122 1.39 -0.50 10.31
N ILE A 123 0.45 -0.72 9.40
CA ILE A 123 0.05 -2.05 8.97
C ILE A 123 0.30 -2.17 7.48
N ASP A 124 1.06 -3.17 7.06
CA ASP A 124 1.24 -3.50 5.65
C ASP A 124 1.03 -5.00 5.46
N ALA A 125 0.56 -5.39 4.27
CA ALA A 125 0.37 -6.79 3.94
C ALA A 125 1.68 -7.58 3.94
N ARG A 126 2.85 -6.91 3.89
CA ARG A 126 4.18 -7.53 3.85
C ARG A 126 5.21 -6.73 4.63
N VAL A 127 6.13 -7.43 5.29
CA VAL A 127 7.34 -6.79 5.84
C VAL A 127 8.16 -6.14 4.71
N ARG A 128 8.66 -4.92 4.95
CA ARG A 128 9.56 -4.20 4.05
C ARG A 128 10.99 -4.20 4.57
N LYS A 129 11.96 -4.04 3.66
CA LYS A 129 13.39 -4.06 3.98
C LYS A 129 13.76 -3.01 5.03
N SER A 130 13.18 -1.82 4.89
CA SER A 130 13.42 -0.68 5.78
C SER A 130 13.04 -0.95 7.24
N TRP A 131 12.11 -1.87 7.52
CA TRP A 131 11.63 -2.10 8.89
C TRP A 131 12.74 -2.52 9.83
N SER A 132 13.60 -3.44 9.38
CA SER A 132 14.75 -3.94 10.16
C SER A 132 15.81 -2.87 10.50
N ALA A 133 15.82 -1.75 9.77
CA ALA A 133 16.76 -0.65 9.97
C ALA A 133 16.25 0.40 10.98
N TYR A 134 14.97 0.37 11.37
CA TYR A 134 14.42 1.29 12.35
C TYR A 134 14.76 0.89 13.78
N PRO A 135 14.74 1.81 14.76
CA PRO A 135 14.85 1.48 16.18
C PRO A 135 13.76 0.51 16.63
N THR A 136 14.04 -0.32 17.66
CA THR A 136 13.12 -1.35 18.17
C THR A 136 11.74 -0.79 18.52
N GLU A 137 11.68 0.38 19.16
CA GLU A 137 10.42 1.07 19.49
C GLU A 137 9.53 1.35 18.27
N VAL A 138 10.11 1.51 17.08
CA VAL A 138 9.37 1.72 15.82
C VAL A 138 9.05 0.38 15.16
N GLN A 139 9.95 -0.60 15.24
CA GLN A 139 9.70 -1.95 14.72
C GLN A 139 8.48 -2.59 15.41
N GLU A 140 8.33 -2.37 16.72
CA GLU A 140 7.18 -2.83 17.50
C GLU A 140 5.85 -2.15 17.09
N CYS A 141 5.92 -1.02 16.39
CA CYS A 141 4.77 -0.29 15.84
C CYS A 141 4.53 -0.61 14.35
N LEU A 142 5.21 -1.60 13.77
CA LEU A 142 5.02 -2.04 12.39
C LEU A 142 4.53 -3.48 12.37
N SER A 143 3.42 -3.74 11.69
CA SER A 143 2.76 -5.05 11.69
C SER A 143 2.53 -5.57 10.28
N GLU A 144 2.95 -6.81 10.04
CA GLU A 144 2.65 -7.54 8.80
C GLU A 144 1.27 -8.20 8.89
N GLN A 145 0.25 -7.52 8.40
CA GLN A 145 -1.13 -8.02 8.38
C GLN A 145 -1.85 -7.55 7.12
N ILE A 146 -2.74 -8.39 6.60
CA ILE A 146 -3.73 -7.95 5.63
C ILE A 146 -4.93 -7.34 6.34
N ILE A 147 -5.53 -6.32 5.72
CA ILE A 147 -6.75 -5.73 6.24
C ILE A 147 -7.95 -6.36 5.54
N ILE A 148 -8.84 -6.98 6.32
CA ILE A 148 -10.14 -7.46 5.85
C ILE A 148 -11.21 -6.76 6.70
N PRO A 149 -11.89 -5.72 6.20
CA PRO A 149 -12.88 -4.98 6.97
C PRO A 149 -13.92 -5.91 7.62
N ALA A 150 -14.17 -5.72 8.92
CA ALA A 150 -15.02 -6.59 9.73
C ALA A 150 -16.41 -6.85 9.12
N VAL A 151 -16.95 -5.87 8.40
CA VAL A 151 -18.23 -5.98 7.66
C VAL A 151 -18.29 -7.20 6.72
N LEU A 152 -17.15 -7.70 6.26
CA LEU A 152 -17.03 -8.86 5.37
C LEU A 152 -16.99 -10.21 6.10
N LEU A 153 -16.67 -10.21 7.40
CA LEU A 153 -16.46 -11.43 8.20
C LEU A 153 -17.49 -11.60 9.32
N ARG A 154 -17.97 -10.48 9.89
CA ARG A 154 -18.92 -10.44 11.00
C ARG A 154 -20.37 -10.59 10.50
N PRO A 155 -21.29 -11.10 11.33
CA PRO A 155 -22.70 -11.16 10.99
C PRO A 155 -23.28 -9.76 10.76
N HIS A 156 -24.30 -9.67 9.90
CA HIS A 156 -25.05 -8.43 9.72
C HIS A 156 -25.65 -7.96 11.07
N PRO A 157 -25.75 -6.64 11.36
CA PRO A 157 -26.26 -6.15 12.64
C PRO A 157 -27.62 -6.70 13.05
N ALA A 158 -28.52 -6.92 12.08
CA ALA A 158 -29.82 -7.55 12.32
C ALA A 158 -29.70 -9.00 12.82
N ILE A 159 -28.73 -9.77 12.29
CA ILE A 159 -28.44 -11.14 12.73
C ILE A 159 -27.81 -11.10 14.12
N ARG A 160 -26.81 -10.23 14.34
CA ARG A 160 -26.16 -10.06 15.64
C ARG A 160 -27.13 -9.68 16.76
N LYS A 161 -28.20 -8.92 16.44
CA LYS A 161 -29.27 -8.60 17.38
C LYS A 161 -30.15 -9.81 17.72
N ALA A 162 -30.35 -10.73 16.78
CA ALA A 162 -31.20 -11.92 16.94
C ALA A 162 -30.44 -13.12 17.52
N ALA A 163 -29.15 -13.27 17.20
CA ALA A 163 -28.25 -14.33 17.65
C ALA A 163 -26.90 -13.72 18.09
N PRO A 164 -26.82 -13.16 19.31
CA PRO A 164 -25.62 -12.47 19.80
C PRO A 164 -24.38 -13.37 19.95
N GLU A 165 -24.59 -14.68 20.09
CA GLU A 165 -23.55 -15.71 20.18
C GLU A 165 -22.84 -15.98 18.84
N GLN A 166 -23.44 -15.58 17.71
CA GLN A 166 -22.83 -15.75 16.40
C GLN A 166 -21.76 -14.68 16.19
N GLU A 167 -20.50 -15.08 16.10
CA GLU A 167 -19.36 -14.15 15.97
C GLU A 167 -18.93 -13.84 14.53
N ASP A 168 -19.33 -14.68 13.57
CA ASP A 168 -18.96 -14.62 12.16
C ASP A 168 -20.17 -14.85 11.22
N ASN A 169 -20.06 -14.49 9.95
CA ASN A 169 -21.16 -14.61 8.98
C ASN A 169 -21.27 -15.98 8.27
N GLY A 170 -20.46 -16.97 8.64
CA GLY A 170 -20.49 -18.32 8.09
C GLY A 170 -20.00 -18.44 6.64
N LEU A 171 -19.42 -17.38 6.07
CA LEU A 171 -18.93 -17.42 4.69
C LEU A 171 -17.64 -18.23 4.55
N ILE A 172 -17.46 -18.81 3.37
CA ILE A 172 -16.24 -19.52 2.96
C ILE A 172 -15.70 -18.86 1.70
N PHE A 173 -14.44 -18.40 1.78
CA PHE A 173 -13.71 -17.74 0.71
C PHE A 173 -12.76 -18.72 0.04
N LYS A 174 -12.75 -18.75 -1.30
CA LYS A 174 -11.94 -19.68 -2.09
C LYS A 174 -10.81 -18.93 -2.78
N VAL A 175 -9.59 -19.07 -2.28
CA VAL A 175 -8.41 -18.34 -2.77
C VAL A 175 -7.62 -19.21 -3.76
N PRO A 176 -7.52 -18.83 -5.05
CA PRO A 176 -6.77 -19.62 -6.03
C PRO A 176 -5.28 -19.76 -5.68
N ILE A 177 -4.77 -20.98 -5.75
CA ILE A 177 -3.34 -21.28 -5.60
C ILE A 177 -2.67 -21.14 -6.96
N LYS A 178 -1.82 -20.12 -7.11
CA LYS A 178 -0.90 -20.06 -8.25
C LYS A 178 0.34 -20.88 -7.91
N LEU A 179 0.39 -22.11 -8.39
CA LEU A 179 1.62 -22.92 -8.35
C LEU A 179 2.74 -22.13 -9.04
N LYS A 180 3.88 -21.93 -8.36
CA LYS A 180 5.08 -21.42 -9.03
C LYS A 180 5.40 -22.38 -10.18
N PRO A 181 5.71 -21.90 -11.40
CA PRO A 181 6.23 -22.77 -12.43
C PRO A 181 7.44 -23.49 -11.85
N GLN A 182 7.41 -24.83 -11.77
CA GLN A 182 8.61 -25.59 -11.51
C GLN A 182 9.61 -25.19 -12.60
N TYR A 183 10.79 -24.74 -12.16
CA TYR A 183 11.88 -24.38 -13.04
C TYR A 183 12.24 -25.61 -13.88
N GLN A 184 11.67 -25.74 -15.08
CA GLN A 184 12.19 -26.67 -16.07
C GLN A 184 13.51 -26.08 -16.51
N GLY A 185 14.59 -26.54 -15.88
CA GLY A 185 15.94 -26.19 -16.29
C GLY A 185 16.07 -26.39 -17.79
N ASN A 186 16.67 -25.40 -18.47
CA ASN A 186 17.02 -25.46 -19.88
C ASN A 186 17.77 -26.76 -20.17
N ARG A 187 17.07 -27.82 -20.59
CA ARG A 187 17.67 -28.85 -21.42
C ARG A 187 17.89 -28.19 -22.77
N LYS A 188 19.10 -27.67 -22.97
CA LYS A 188 19.61 -27.40 -24.31
C LYS A 188 19.35 -28.67 -25.13
N HIS A 189 18.58 -28.52 -26.21
CA HIS A 189 18.56 -29.51 -27.28
C HIS A 189 20.00 -29.75 -27.72
N GLN A 190 20.60 -30.86 -27.28
CA GLN A 190 21.70 -31.46 -28.01
C GLN A 190 21.07 -32.21 -29.19
N GLY A 191 21.57 -31.89 -30.37
CA GLY A 191 21.10 -32.42 -31.64
C GLY A 191 21.11 -33.94 -31.66
N ALA A 192 20.12 -34.48 -32.35
CA ALA A 192 20.03 -35.89 -32.69
C ALA A 192 21.28 -36.32 -33.46
N TYR A 193 22.03 -37.29 -32.93
CA TYR A 193 22.90 -38.14 -33.71
C TYR A 193 22.19 -39.48 -33.86
N THR A 194 21.73 -39.75 -35.07
CA THR A 194 21.26 -41.06 -35.54
C THR A 194 22.46 -41.92 -35.88
N TYR A 195 22.54 -43.14 -35.36
CA TYR A 195 23.31 -44.22 -35.97
C TYR A 195 22.65 -45.57 -35.66
N GLU A 196 22.14 -46.20 -36.71
CA GLU A 196 21.80 -47.63 -36.75
C GLU A 196 23.07 -48.47 -36.96
N ASP A 197 22.96 -49.74 -36.56
CA ASP A 197 23.75 -50.92 -36.94
C ASP A 197 25.24 -51.04 -36.56
N GLY A 198 25.47 -51.90 -35.55
CA GLY A 198 26.27 -53.13 -35.69
C GLY A 198 27.81 -53.03 -35.77
N MET A 199 28.50 -53.41 -34.68
CA MET A 199 29.56 -54.45 -34.64
C MET A 199 30.35 -54.42 -33.30
N ILE A 200 30.54 -55.61 -32.71
CA ILE A 200 31.50 -55.98 -31.65
C ILE A 200 32.79 -56.44 -32.40
N PRO A 201 34.09 -56.24 -32.01
CA PRO A 201 34.67 -56.59 -30.70
C PRO A 201 35.96 -55.88 -30.19
N SER A 202 36.33 -56.21 -28.94
CA SER A 202 37.68 -56.42 -28.36
C SER A 202 38.64 -55.26 -27.98
N VAL A 203 38.97 -55.27 -26.68
CA VAL A 203 40.30 -55.22 -26.01
C VAL A 203 41.38 -54.33 -26.61
N VAL A 204 41.88 -53.35 -25.83
CA VAL A 204 43.30 -53.12 -25.46
C VAL A 204 43.38 -52.02 -24.39
N THR A 205 44.04 -52.31 -23.27
CA THR A 205 44.51 -51.36 -22.24
C THR A 205 45.74 -50.60 -22.72
N PRO A 206 45.97 -49.34 -22.29
CA PRO A 206 47.28 -49.09 -21.70
C PRO A 206 47.29 -48.15 -20.47
N MET A 207 48.01 -48.65 -19.47
CA MET A 207 48.85 -48.03 -18.43
C MET A 207 49.08 -46.51 -18.46
N GLY A 208 48.94 -45.89 -17.28
CA GLY A 208 49.55 -44.62 -16.86
C GLY A 208 49.89 -44.65 -15.34
N PRO A 209 50.92 -43.94 -14.85
CA PRO A 209 51.81 -44.44 -13.79
C PRO A 209 51.62 -43.71 -12.42
N PRO A 210 52.50 -43.86 -11.39
CA PRO A 210 52.17 -44.45 -10.10
C PRO A 210 51.93 -43.44 -8.96
N ILE A 211 51.35 -43.99 -7.90
CA ILE A 211 50.97 -43.38 -6.62
C ILE A 211 52.21 -42.99 -5.79
N GLY A 212 52.24 -41.76 -5.27
CA GLY A 212 53.11 -41.31 -4.18
C GLY A 212 52.31 -41.07 -2.89
N PRO A 213 52.94 -41.08 -1.70
CA PRO A 213 52.27 -41.43 -0.45
C PRO A 213 51.58 -40.26 0.28
N SER A 214 50.45 -40.63 0.89
CA SER A 214 49.80 -40.10 2.08
C SER A 214 50.52 -39.00 2.88
N MET A 215 49.87 -37.83 2.96
CA MET A 215 49.98 -36.86 4.06
C MET A 215 48.59 -36.28 4.32
N ALA A 216 47.99 -36.61 5.46
CA ALA A 216 46.73 -36.07 5.93
C ALA A 216 46.92 -34.65 6.48
N PRO A 217 46.06 -33.67 6.15
CA PRO A 217 45.98 -32.40 6.87
C PRO A 217 44.91 -32.45 7.99
N PRO A 218 45.01 -31.57 9.00
CA PRO A 218 44.42 -31.77 10.32
C PRO A 218 42.92 -31.41 10.39
N MET A 219 42.26 -32.00 11.39
CA MET A 219 40.86 -31.81 11.74
C MET A 219 40.52 -30.34 12.02
N ALA A 220 39.50 -29.84 11.31
CA ALA A 220 38.84 -28.59 11.64
C ALA A 220 37.92 -28.78 12.87
N PRO A 221 37.82 -27.79 13.78
CA PRO A 221 36.94 -27.86 14.94
C PRO A 221 35.46 -27.78 14.52
N PRO A 222 34.53 -28.36 15.32
CA PRO A 222 33.13 -28.46 14.95
C PRO A 222 32.48 -27.06 14.94
N MET A 223 31.83 -26.74 13.82
CA MET A 223 30.97 -25.56 13.72
C MET A 223 29.78 -25.71 14.65
N VAL A 224 29.63 -24.75 15.55
CA VAL A 224 28.45 -24.54 16.39
C VAL A 224 27.26 -24.25 15.47
N ALA A 225 26.23 -25.09 15.53
CA ALA A 225 24.97 -24.88 14.84
C ALA A 225 24.27 -23.62 15.42
N PRO A 226 23.81 -22.68 14.60
CA PRO A 226 22.94 -21.62 15.10
C PRO A 226 21.57 -22.22 15.45
N MET A 227 21.10 -21.86 16.64
CA MET A 227 19.85 -22.27 17.25
C MET A 227 18.63 -21.94 16.37
N GLY A 228 17.76 -22.95 16.22
CA GLY A 228 16.31 -22.80 16.22
C GLY A 228 15.67 -21.98 15.10
N THR A 229 15.50 -22.59 13.93
CA THR A 229 14.38 -22.22 13.04
C THR A 229 13.09 -22.60 13.77
N ILE A 230 12.32 -21.59 14.21
CA ILE A 230 10.97 -21.81 14.73
C ILE A 230 10.15 -22.41 13.58
N ALA A 231 9.73 -23.66 13.76
CA ALA A 231 8.79 -24.31 12.88
C ALA A 231 7.48 -23.53 12.91
N VAL A 232 7.08 -22.97 11.76
CA VAL A 232 5.70 -22.52 11.54
C VAL A 232 4.82 -23.75 11.73
N PRO A 233 3.82 -23.76 12.61
CA PRO A 233 2.95 -24.91 12.76
C PRO A 233 2.21 -25.12 11.43
N MET A 234 2.47 -26.25 10.78
CA MET A 234 1.67 -26.69 9.64
C MET A 234 0.26 -26.97 10.14
N VAL A 235 -0.69 -26.12 9.73
CA VAL A 235 -2.12 -26.38 9.87
C VAL A 235 -2.44 -27.72 9.18
N PRO A 236 -3.28 -28.60 9.76
CA PRO A 236 -3.56 -29.91 9.18
C PRO A 236 -4.07 -29.77 7.74
N SER A 237 -3.47 -30.53 6.83
CA SER A 237 -3.83 -30.54 5.42
C SER A 237 -5.25 -31.06 5.25
N ILE A 238 -6.21 -30.14 5.17
CA ILE A 238 -7.48 -30.38 4.51
C ILE A 238 -7.14 -30.58 3.03
N LEU A 239 -7.56 -31.72 2.45
CA LEU A 239 -7.42 -32.00 1.02
C LEU A 239 -7.77 -30.74 0.21
N THR A 240 -6.79 -30.14 -0.45
CA THR A 240 -7.00 -28.94 -1.26
C THR A 240 -7.95 -29.30 -2.41
N PRO A 241 -9.20 -28.80 -2.41
CA PRO A 241 -10.19 -29.25 -3.38
C PRO A 241 -9.88 -28.64 -4.75
N MET A 242 -10.01 -29.44 -5.81
CA MET A 242 -10.05 -28.93 -7.18
C MET A 242 -11.44 -28.35 -7.44
N VAL A 243 -11.54 -27.05 -7.70
CA VAL A 243 -12.82 -26.38 -7.96
C VAL A 243 -12.75 -25.70 -9.32
N PRO A 244 -13.79 -25.81 -10.18
CA PRO A 244 -13.86 -25.02 -11.39
C PRO A 244 -14.04 -23.54 -11.04
N VAL A 245 -13.05 -22.72 -11.38
CA VAL A 245 -13.12 -21.25 -11.33
C VAL A 245 -12.95 -20.75 -12.76
N ASP A 246 -13.93 -20.00 -13.28
CA ASP A 246 -13.95 -19.47 -14.66
C ASP A 246 -13.71 -20.53 -15.76
N GLY A 247 -14.29 -21.72 -15.59
CA GLY A 247 -14.19 -22.82 -16.57
C GLY A 247 -12.83 -23.54 -16.62
N LYS A 248 -11.92 -23.27 -15.67
CA LYS A 248 -10.64 -23.99 -15.53
C LYS A 248 -10.55 -24.66 -14.16
N LEU A 249 -10.13 -25.92 -14.12
CA LEU A 249 -9.80 -26.64 -12.88
C LEU A 249 -8.61 -25.94 -12.21
N GLN A 250 -8.83 -25.36 -11.03
CA GLN A 250 -7.78 -24.73 -10.24
C GLN A 250 -7.79 -25.26 -8.81
N MET A 251 -6.60 -25.39 -8.23
CA MET A 251 -6.44 -25.65 -6.80
C MET A 251 -6.80 -24.37 -6.04
N VAL A 252 -7.64 -24.47 -5.01
CA VAL A 252 -8.02 -23.35 -4.16
C VAL A 252 -7.76 -23.69 -2.69
N GLU A 253 -7.31 -22.70 -1.92
CA GLU A 253 -7.37 -22.76 -0.47
C GLU A 253 -8.68 -22.16 0.01
N CYS A 254 -9.37 -22.84 0.91
CA CYS A 254 -10.61 -22.36 1.49
C CYS A 254 -10.32 -21.75 2.87
N TYR A 255 -10.90 -20.57 3.12
CA TYR A 255 -10.84 -19.90 4.40
C TYR A 255 -12.25 -19.55 4.84
N SER A 256 -12.67 -20.00 6.00
CA SER A 256 -13.92 -19.57 6.63
C SER A 256 -13.76 -18.19 7.29
N SER A 257 -14.87 -17.48 7.48
CA SER A 257 -14.87 -16.23 8.24
C SER A 257 -14.32 -16.41 9.65
N ALA A 258 -14.68 -17.49 10.34
CA ALA A 258 -14.14 -17.81 11.67
C ALA A 258 -12.61 -17.98 11.67
N GLU A 259 -12.04 -18.70 10.69
CA GLU A 259 -10.58 -18.86 10.57
C GLU A 259 -9.87 -17.53 10.29
N LEU A 260 -10.46 -16.68 9.44
CA LEU A 260 -9.90 -15.36 9.15
C LEU A 260 -9.95 -14.44 10.36
N LEU A 261 -11.04 -14.47 11.13
CA LEU A 261 -11.17 -13.69 12.38
C LEU A 261 -10.18 -14.14 13.45
N ALA A 262 -9.85 -15.43 13.52
CA ALA A 262 -8.88 -15.98 14.47
C ALA A 262 -7.41 -15.81 14.00
N SER A 263 -7.18 -15.42 12.75
CA SER A 263 -5.84 -15.37 12.17
C SER A 263 -5.06 -14.13 12.63
N PRO A 264 -3.84 -14.27 13.19
CA PRO A 264 -3.01 -13.13 13.56
C PRO A 264 -2.52 -12.32 12.35
N MET A 265 -2.61 -12.88 11.14
CA MET A 265 -2.24 -12.20 9.90
C MET A 265 -3.36 -11.31 9.34
N VAL A 266 -4.57 -11.38 9.91
CA VAL A 266 -5.73 -10.61 9.48
C VAL A 266 -6.04 -9.55 10.51
N ASN A 267 -6.19 -8.32 10.05
CA ASN A 267 -6.68 -7.22 10.84
C ASN A 267 -8.07 -6.82 10.33
N THR A 268 -9.06 -6.76 11.22
CA THR A 268 -10.45 -6.47 10.84
C THR A 268 -10.77 -4.99 10.73
N ALA A 269 -9.79 -4.12 11.00
CA ALA A 269 -9.93 -2.68 11.13
C ALA A 269 -10.97 -2.23 12.19
N GLU A 270 -11.25 -3.08 13.18
CA GLU A 270 -12.03 -2.72 14.37
C GLU A 270 -11.10 -2.02 15.38
N PHE A 271 -10.88 -0.73 15.18
CA PHE A 271 -10.00 0.05 16.05
C PHE A 271 -10.76 0.72 17.20
N GLN A 272 -10.02 1.22 18.19
CA GLN A 272 -10.59 1.97 19.31
C GLN A 272 -11.18 3.31 18.81
N GLU A 273 -12.18 3.84 19.52
CA GLU A 273 -12.89 5.07 19.15
C GLU A 273 -11.95 6.26 18.86
N ASN A 274 -10.92 6.46 19.69
CA ASN A 274 -9.92 7.52 19.53
C ASN A 274 -8.80 7.14 18.54
N THR A 275 -9.18 6.71 17.34
CA THR A 275 -8.23 6.33 16.28
C THR A 275 -8.37 7.24 15.05
N PHE A 276 -7.23 7.67 14.50
CA PHE A 276 -7.14 8.37 13.22
C PHE A 276 -6.50 7.46 12.16
N ILE A 277 -7.17 7.27 11.02
CA ILE A 277 -6.67 6.42 9.94
C ILE A 277 -5.89 7.23 8.91
N ILE A 278 -4.71 6.73 8.54
CA ILE A 278 -3.90 7.25 7.45
C ILE A 278 -3.91 6.24 6.31
N GLY A 279 -4.17 6.75 5.10
CA GLY A 279 -4.00 6.02 3.85
C GLY A 279 -3.04 6.75 2.93
N ASN A 280 -1.75 6.69 3.23
CA ASN A 280 -0.74 7.30 2.37
C ASN A 280 -0.51 6.40 1.14
N HIS A 281 -1.14 6.73 0.01
CA HIS A 281 -1.02 5.94 -1.21
C HIS A 281 -1.37 4.46 -1.02
N ALA A 282 -2.43 4.19 -0.24
CA ALA A 282 -2.81 2.87 0.26
C ALA A 282 -3.38 1.88 -0.80
N ASP A 283 -3.06 2.08 -2.09
CA ASP A 283 -3.43 1.23 -3.22
C ASP A 283 -4.89 0.71 -3.17
N GLU A 284 -5.10 -0.61 -3.03
CA GLU A 284 -6.40 -1.27 -3.00
C GLU A 284 -7.28 -0.82 -1.81
N MET A 285 -6.68 -0.36 -0.72
CA MET A 285 -7.37 0.08 0.50
C MET A 285 -8.02 1.47 0.37
N THR A 286 -7.63 2.25 -0.64
CA THR A 286 -8.03 3.66 -0.80
C THR A 286 -9.53 3.89 -0.63
N CYS A 287 -10.38 3.06 -1.25
CA CYS A 287 -11.84 3.23 -1.22
C CYS A 287 -12.49 2.64 0.04
N TRP A 288 -11.78 1.80 0.79
CA TRP A 288 -12.26 1.25 2.05
C TRP A 288 -12.10 2.23 3.21
N ILE A 289 -11.06 3.06 3.21
CA ILE A 289 -10.72 3.94 4.35
C ILE A 289 -11.92 4.76 4.85
N PRO A 290 -12.71 5.45 3.99
CA PRO A 290 -13.85 6.24 4.47
C PRO A 290 -14.96 5.40 5.13
N LEU A 291 -15.05 4.11 4.79
CA LEU A 291 -16.07 3.18 5.27
C LEU A 291 -15.69 2.57 6.63
N LEU A 292 -14.46 2.77 7.12
CA LEU A 292 -13.99 2.16 8.37
C LEU A 292 -14.51 2.85 9.64
N GLY A 293 -15.23 3.97 9.51
CA GLY A 293 -15.91 4.61 10.64
C GLY A 293 -15.00 5.37 11.62
N HIS A 294 -13.79 5.74 11.18
CA HIS A 294 -12.85 6.54 11.96
C HIS A 294 -12.45 7.81 11.20
N PRO A 295 -12.13 8.92 11.90
CA PRO A 295 -11.47 10.08 11.30
C PRO A 295 -10.28 9.64 10.45
N PHE A 296 -10.10 10.23 9.28
CA PHE A 296 -9.09 9.76 8.34
C PHE A 296 -8.49 10.87 7.48
N MET A 297 -7.29 10.56 6.96
CA MET A 297 -6.73 11.19 5.77
C MET A 297 -6.32 10.08 4.80
N VAL A 298 -6.77 10.16 3.55
CA VAL A 298 -6.33 9.28 2.47
C VAL A 298 -5.76 10.10 1.32
N ILE A 299 -4.66 9.64 0.74
CA ILE A 299 -4.04 10.20 -0.46
C ILE A 299 -4.19 9.17 -1.59
N PRO A 300 -5.28 9.25 -2.38
CA PRO A 300 -5.56 8.26 -3.41
C PRO A 300 -4.41 8.14 -4.41
N CYS A 301 -4.11 6.92 -4.85
CA CYS A 301 -3.04 6.69 -5.83
C CYS A 301 -3.46 5.77 -6.98
N CYS A 302 -4.10 4.64 -6.67
CA CYS A 302 -4.44 3.61 -7.63
C CYS A 302 -5.95 3.35 -7.61
N SER A 303 -6.57 3.39 -8.78
CA SER A 303 -8.02 3.21 -8.92
C SER A 303 -8.40 1.73 -8.79
N HIS A 304 -8.80 1.33 -7.58
CA HIS A 304 -9.39 0.03 -7.29
C HIS A 304 -10.80 0.20 -6.72
N ASN A 305 -11.68 -0.75 -6.99
CA ASN A 305 -13.02 -0.85 -6.38
C ASN A 305 -12.96 -1.56 -5.01
N LEU A 306 -14.10 -1.72 -4.34
CA LEU A 306 -14.20 -2.42 -3.06
C LEU A 306 -13.89 -3.92 -3.14
N ASN A 307 -13.75 -4.50 -4.35
CA ASN A 307 -13.22 -5.84 -4.55
C ASN A 307 -11.68 -5.88 -4.60
N GLY A 308 -11.00 -4.73 -4.62
CA GLY A 308 -9.55 -4.64 -4.81
C GLY A 308 -9.12 -4.79 -6.28
N GLU A 309 -10.07 -4.69 -7.21
CA GLU A 309 -9.83 -4.83 -8.65
C GLU A 309 -9.66 -3.47 -9.30
N LYS A 310 -8.76 -3.38 -10.29
CA LYS A 310 -8.52 -2.13 -11.01
C LYS A 310 -9.77 -1.71 -11.78
N ILE A 311 -10.19 -0.47 -11.56
CA ILE A 311 -11.38 0.11 -12.21
C ILE A 311 -11.07 1.51 -12.73
N ARG A 312 -11.93 2.01 -13.62
CA ARG A 312 -11.96 3.42 -14.00
C ARG A 312 -13.27 4.03 -13.56
N TYR A 313 -13.20 4.96 -12.62
CA TYR A 313 -14.38 5.68 -12.16
C TYR A 313 -14.87 6.65 -13.23
N PRO A 314 -16.21 6.70 -13.46
CA PRO A 314 -16.80 7.65 -14.37
C PRO A 314 -16.57 9.07 -13.86
N ILE A 315 -16.58 10.00 -14.79
CA ILE A 315 -16.44 11.42 -14.47
C ILE A 315 -17.81 11.97 -14.07
N SER A 316 -17.91 12.62 -12.91
CA SER A 316 -19.15 13.28 -12.48
C SER A 316 -19.41 14.57 -13.26
N ARG A 317 -20.38 14.54 -14.17
CA ARG A 317 -20.80 15.73 -14.96
C ARG A 317 -21.47 16.80 -14.09
N VAL A 318 -22.14 16.41 -13.01
CA VAL A 318 -22.80 17.33 -12.08
C VAL A 318 -21.77 18.15 -11.30
N LYS A 319 -20.74 17.50 -10.74
CA LYS A 319 -19.62 18.20 -10.08
C LYS A 319 -18.85 19.08 -11.06
N GLN A 320 -18.77 18.71 -12.35
CA GLN A 320 -18.18 19.56 -13.39
C GLN A 320 -18.95 20.85 -13.62
N GLU A 321 -20.28 20.79 -13.65
CA GLU A 321 -21.13 21.95 -13.92
C GLU A 321 -21.20 22.92 -12.74
N GLN A 322 -21.22 22.40 -11.51
CA GLN A 322 -21.17 23.21 -10.29
C GLN A 322 -19.80 23.86 -10.07
N ASN A 323 -18.72 23.20 -10.49
CA ASN A 323 -17.34 23.71 -10.39
C ASN A 323 -16.84 24.40 -11.67
N LYS A 324 -17.69 25.13 -12.41
CA LYS A 324 -17.32 25.83 -13.67
C LYS A 324 -16.14 26.80 -13.53
N THR A 325 -15.82 27.28 -12.32
CA THR A 325 -14.67 28.15 -12.01
C THR A 325 -13.39 27.39 -11.60
N LEU A 326 -13.49 26.10 -11.28
CA LEU A 326 -12.39 25.21 -10.88
C LEU A 326 -12.13 24.18 -11.99
N SER A 327 -11.56 24.64 -13.11
CA SER A 327 -11.01 23.78 -14.16
C SER A 327 -9.72 23.09 -13.68
N TYR A 328 -9.80 22.31 -12.61
CA TYR A 328 -8.96 21.13 -12.50
C TYR A 328 -9.23 20.29 -13.75
N SER A 329 -8.31 19.43 -14.15
CA SER A 329 -8.59 18.42 -15.15
C SER A 329 -9.68 17.49 -14.59
N SER A 330 -10.94 17.90 -14.74
CA SER A 330 -12.14 17.14 -14.43
C SER A 330 -12.33 15.94 -15.38
N THR A 331 -11.27 15.57 -16.09
CA THR A 331 -11.19 14.51 -17.09
C THR A 331 -10.10 13.49 -16.78
N SER A 332 -9.25 13.72 -15.77
CA SER A 332 -8.19 12.77 -15.45
C SER A 332 -8.71 11.60 -14.61
N ARG A 333 -8.16 10.40 -14.85
CA ARG A 333 -8.47 9.20 -14.06
C ARG A 333 -8.18 9.38 -12.57
N TYR A 334 -7.22 10.25 -12.25
CA TYR A 334 -6.87 10.56 -10.87
C TYR A 334 -7.94 11.43 -10.21
N ALA A 335 -8.40 12.48 -10.90
CA ALA A 335 -9.49 13.32 -10.41
C ALA A 335 -10.76 12.52 -10.13
N SER A 336 -11.17 11.63 -11.05
CA SER A 336 -12.37 10.81 -10.84
C SER A 336 -12.23 9.83 -9.68
N LEU A 337 -11.02 9.33 -9.39
CA LEU A 337 -10.77 8.55 -8.18
C LEU A 337 -10.93 9.41 -6.92
N VAL A 338 -10.35 10.61 -6.88
CA VAL A 338 -10.45 11.51 -5.72
C VAL A 338 -11.91 11.89 -5.49
N ASP A 339 -12.63 12.31 -6.53
CA ASP A 339 -14.05 12.66 -6.45
C ASP A 339 -14.89 11.49 -5.93
N HIS A 340 -14.57 10.26 -6.35
CA HIS A 340 -15.26 9.05 -5.90
C HIS A 340 -14.99 8.73 -4.43
N VAL A 341 -13.75 8.90 -3.95
CA VAL A 341 -13.42 8.71 -2.53
C VAL A 341 -14.17 9.71 -1.65
N GLU A 342 -14.34 10.95 -2.12
CA GLU A 342 -15.20 11.93 -1.42
C GLU A 342 -16.68 11.54 -1.43
N ASP A 343 -17.18 11.00 -2.55
CA ASP A 343 -18.57 10.53 -2.63
C ASP A 343 -18.82 9.38 -1.65
N LEU A 344 -17.88 8.42 -1.54
CA LEU A 344 -17.93 7.34 -0.54
C LEU A 344 -17.93 7.91 0.89
N ALA A 345 -17.05 8.87 1.16
CA ALA A 345 -16.99 9.52 2.47
C ALA A 345 -18.28 10.27 2.81
N GLY A 346 -18.82 11.04 1.87
CA GLY A 346 -20.09 11.75 2.02
C GLY A 346 -21.28 10.81 2.21
N MET A 347 -21.31 9.65 1.54
CA MET A 347 -22.33 8.62 1.79
C MET A 347 -22.23 8.02 3.19
N CYS A 348 -21.04 7.96 3.78
CA CYS A 348 -20.85 7.58 5.19
C CYS A 348 -21.19 8.72 6.17
N GLY A 349 -21.64 9.88 5.66
CA GLY A 349 -21.99 11.05 6.47
C GLY A 349 -20.79 11.86 6.94
N TRP A 350 -19.60 11.67 6.37
CA TRP A 350 -18.44 12.49 6.70
C TRP A 350 -18.57 13.89 6.11
N LYS A 351 -18.16 14.89 6.88
CA LYS A 351 -17.86 16.23 6.37
C LYS A 351 -16.46 16.21 5.76
N VAL A 352 -16.41 16.27 4.43
CA VAL A 352 -15.19 16.02 3.66
C VAL A 352 -14.46 17.32 3.33
N GLU A 353 -13.16 17.36 3.61
CA GLU A 353 -12.25 18.42 3.17
C GLU A 353 -11.21 17.86 2.20
N ARG A 354 -10.88 18.62 1.15
CA ARG A 354 -9.83 18.28 0.19
C ARG A 354 -8.65 19.23 0.35
N GLU A 355 -7.46 18.68 0.58
CA GLU A 355 -6.21 19.44 0.61
C GLU A 355 -5.31 19.04 -0.57
N MET A 356 -4.72 20.03 -1.24
CA MET A 356 -3.76 19.80 -2.31
C MET A 356 -2.36 19.89 -1.72
N LEU A 357 -1.84 18.76 -1.24
CA LEU A 357 -0.58 18.65 -0.52
C LEU A 357 0.61 19.18 -1.33
N ARG A 358 1.56 19.79 -0.60
CA ARG A 358 2.81 20.35 -1.13
C ARG A 358 3.93 19.29 -1.21
N ILE A 359 3.60 18.15 -1.82
CA ILE A 359 4.52 17.02 -2.02
C ILE A 359 5.02 16.94 -3.47
N PRO A 360 6.21 16.35 -3.74
CA PRO A 360 6.74 16.18 -5.09
C PRO A 360 6.09 15.02 -5.87
N SER A 361 4.74 14.94 -5.84
CA SER A 361 3.93 13.92 -6.49
C SER A 361 2.82 14.54 -7.35
N THR A 362 2.46 13.89 -8.45
CA THR A 362 1.27 14.25 -9.24
C THR A 362 -0.03 13.75 -8.60
N ARG A 363 0.08 12.85 -7.61
CA ARG A 363 -1.02 12.34 -6.80
C ARG A 363 -0.96 13.00 -5.43
N ASN A 364 -1.37 14.26 -5.36
CA ASN A 364 -1.18 15.09 -4.18
C ASN A 364 -2.49 15.63 -3.58
N ALA A 365 -3.65 15.16 -4.02
CA ALA A 365 -4.91 15.44 -3.35
C ALA A 365 -5.07 14.50 -2.16
N ALA A 366 -5.21 15.07 -0.97
CA ALA A 366 -5.62 14.37 0.24
C ALA A 366 -7.11 14.62 0.49
N VAL A 367 -7.85 13.55 0.77
CA VAL A 367 -9.22 13.61 1.27
C VAL A 367 -9.15 13.40 2.77
N VAL A 368 -9.67 14.36 3.53
CA VAL A 368 -9.60 14.40 5.00
C VAL A 368 -11.02 14.51 5.55
N ALA A 369 -11.32 13.75 6.60
CA ALA A 369 -12.56 13.89 7.35
C ALA A 369 -12.36 13.52 8.82
N TYR A 370 -13.00 14.27 9.70
CA TYR A 370 -12.95 14.07 11.16
C TYR A 370 -14.25 14.47 11.87
N GLU A 371 -15.16 15.14 11.17
CA GLU A 371 -16.50 15.50 11.63
C GLU A 371 -17.54 14.81 10.74
N HIS A 372 -18.74 14.60 11.29
CA HIS A 372 -19.89 14.12 10.54
C HIS A 372 -20.83 15.28 10.21
N ASP A 373 -21.43 15.26 9.02
CA ASP A 373 -22.53 16.15 8.66
C ASP A 373 -23.84 15.68 9.33
N GLU A 374 -24.77 16.61 9.58
CA GLU A 374 -26.08 16.32 10.19
C GLU A 374 -27.06 15.55 9.28
N GLY A 375 -26.61 15.14 8.09
CA GLY A 375 -27.43 14.48 7.07
C GLY A 375 -27.61 12.97 7.27
N PRO A 376 -28.58 12.34 6.56
CA PRO A 376 -28.77 10.91 6.62
C PRO A 376 -27.57 10.17 5.98
N ALA A 377 -26.79 9.48 6.81
CA ALA A 377 -25.73 8.59 6.36
C ALA A 377 -26.32 7.25 5.86
N LYS A 378 -25.72 6.69 4.81
CA LYS A 378 -26.02 5.34 4.35
C LYS A 378 -25.31 4.33 5.25
N SER A 379 -25.93 3.16 5.43
CA SER A 379 -25.22 2.06 6.09
C SER A 379 -24.08 1.56 5.21
N ILE A 380 -23.00 1.07 5.82
CA ILE A 380 -21.87 0.47 5.08
C ILE A 380 -22.33 -0.67 4.14
N TYR A 381 -23.34 -1.45 4.54
CA TYR A 381 -23.89 -2.53 3.72
C TYR A 381 -24.59 -2.00 2.46
N GLU A 382 -25.32 -0.88 2.59
CA GLU A 382 -25.95 -0.22 1.45
C GLU A 382 -24.90 0.34 0.49
N ILE A 383 -23.85 0.99 1.01
CA ILE A 383 -22.75 1.52 0.20
C ILE A 383 -22.06 0.38 -0.56
N ILE A 384 -21.71 -0.71 0.13
CA ILE A 384 -21.09 -1.89 -0.51
C ILE A 384 -21.99 -2.43 -1.63
N ALA A 385 -23.31 -2.50 -1.42
CA ALA A 385 -24.25 -2.95 -2.44
C ALA A 385 -24.30 -1.99 -3.65
N LEU A 386 -24.30 -0.67 -3.41
CA LEU A 386 -24.27 0.34 -4.48
C LEU A 386 -22.98 0.30 -5.31
N GLU A 387 -21.86 -0.03 -4.69
CA GLU A 387 -20.54 -0.17 -5.34
C GLU A 387 -20.35 -1.52 -6.08
N GLY A 388 -21.40 -2.34 -6.18
CA GLY A 388 -21.37 -3.63 -6.87
C GLY A 388 -20.80 -4.78 -6.03
N GLY A 389 -20.71 -4.60 -4.71
CA GLY A 389 -20.29 -5.61 -3.75
C GLY A 389 -18.77 -5.66 -3.50
N ALA A 390 -18.39 -6.48 -2.53
CA ALA A 390 -17.02 -6.66 -2.06
C ALA A 390 -16.61 -8.14 -1.96
N ASN A 391 -17.33 -9.02 -2.66
CA ASN A 391 -17.23 -10.47 -2.51
C ASN A 391 -15.82 -11.03 -2.81
N ARG A 392 -15.03 -10.33 -3.64
CA ARG A 392 -13.67 -10.75 -4.01
C ARG A 392 -12.57 -10.09 -3.20
N TRP A 393 -12.92 -9.20 -2.27
CA TRP A 393 -11.93 -8.47 -1.46
C TRP A 393 -11.00 -9.41 -0.70
N VAL A 394 -11.57 -10.42 -0.02
CA VAL A 394 -10.80 -11.40 0.76
C VAL A 394 -9.82 -12.15 -0.14
N GLU A 395 -10.29 -12.68 -1.27
CA GLU A 395 -9.46 -13.40 -2.23
C GLU A 395 -8.30 -12.54 -2.75
N ASN A 396 -8.61 -11.30 -3.12
CA ASN A 396 -7.62 -10.37 -3.68
C ASN A 396 -6.62 -9.90 -2.63
N SER A 397 -7.06 -9.68 -1.39
CA SER A 397 -6.20 -9.32 -0.25
C SER A 397 -5.25 -10.45 0.13
N MET A 398 -5.77 -11.68 0.22
CA MET A 398 -4.96 -12.88 0.45
C MET A 398 -3.94 -13.11 -0.67
N ALA A 399 -4.24 -12.72 -1.91
CA ALA A 399 -3.28 -12.81 -3.01
C ALA A 399 -2.12 -11.81 -2.90
N LEU A 400 -2.22 -10.75 -2.07
CA LEU A 400 -1.14 -9.76 -1.88
C LEU A 400 0.03 -10.34 -1.09
N THR A 401 -0.24 -11.20 -0.10
CA THR A 401 0.80 -11.85 0.74
C THR A 401 1.68 -12.80 -0.08
N ARG A 402 1.15 -13.34 -1.19
CA ARG A 402 1.85 -14.32 -2.05
C ARG A 402 2.72 -13.68 -3.13
N ARG A 403 2.56 -12.39 -3.38
CA ARG A 403 3.34 -11.67 -4.41
C ARG A 403 4.56 -11.02 -3.77
N PRO A 404 5.73 -10.99 -4.45
CA PRO A 404 6.86 -10.22 -3.96
C PRO A 404 6.44 -8.74 -3.78
N PRO A 405 6.99 -8.03 -2.77
CA PRO A 405 6.80 -6.60 -2.58
C PRO A 405 6.87 -5.86 -3.90
N ARG A 406 5.90 -4.96 -4.17
CA ARG A 406 6.00 -4.11 -5.36
C ARG A 406 7.29 -3.28 -5.21
N ASP A 407 8.15 -3.39 -6.21
CA ASP A 407 9.22 -2.43 -6.46
C ASP A 407 8.49 -1.16 -6.94
N HIS A 408 8.02 -0.35 -6.00
CA HIS A 408 7.76 1.05 -6.28
C HIS A 408 9.09 1.78 -6.31
#